data_AF-A0A9X1XUL3-F1
#
_entry.id   AF-A0A9X1XUL3-F1
#
_cell.length_a   1.000
_cell.length_b   1.000
_cell.length_c   1.000
_cell.angle_alpha   90.00
_cell.angle_beta   90.00
_cell.angle_gamma   90.00
#
_symmetry.space_group_name_H-M   'P 1'
#
loop_
_entity.id
_entity.type
_entity.pdbx_description
1 polymer ?
#
loop_
_entity_poly.entity_id
_entity_poly.type
_entity_poly.pdbx_seq_one_letter_code
_entity_poly.pdbx_strand_id
1 'polypeptide(L)' 'VFTATAEHFDHLPSGVTEDVVVTYTMSDETGTPITSTATITITGTNDLPVANVDTGSVDENNSVTVDVLAN' A
#
# COMPACT_ATOMS: atom_id res chain seq x y z
N VAL A 1 0.55 -12.66 14.69
CA VAL A 1 1.04 -12.47 13.30
C VAL A 1 0.94 -10.99 13.03
N PHE A 2 2.01 -10.36 12.54
CA PHE A 2 1.97 -8.97 12.10
C PHE A 2 1.58 -8.93 10.61
N THR A 3 0.58 -8.12 10.26
CA THR A 3 0.11 -7.97 8.88
C THR A 3 0.08 -6.48 8.53
N ALA A 4 0.93 -6.10 7.59
CA ALA A 4 1.02 -4.76 7.02
C ALA A 4 0.67 -4.84 5.53
N THR A 5 -0.33 -4.08 5.09
CA THR A 5 -0.67 -3.85 3.68
C THR A 5 -0.29 -2.41 3.31
N ALA A 6 -0.24 -2.10 2.01
CA ALA A 6 0.04 -0.74 1.53
C ALA A 6 -0.94 0.29 2.12
N GLU A 7 -2.25 -0.04 2.13
CA GLU A 7 -3.32 0.85 2.63
C GLU A 7 -3.12 1.34 4.08
N HIS A 8 -2.42 0.57 4.93
CA HIS A 8 -2.14 1.00 6.31
C HIS A 8 -1.16 2.19 6.37
N PHE A 9 -0.34 2.39 5.33
CA PHE A 9 0.74 3.38 5.30
C PHE A 9 0.61 4.38 4.14
N ASP A 10 -0.51 4.38 3.41
CA ASP A 10 -0.80 5.34 2.32
C ASP A 10 -0.75 6.80 2.78
N HIS A 11 -0.88 7.04 4.08
CA HIS A 11 -0.78 8.38 4.66
C HIS A 11 0.66 8.91 4.74
N LEU A 12 1.69 8.06 4.59
CA LEU A 12 3.08 8.47 4.66
C LEU A 12 3.54 9.13 3.34
N PRO A 13 3.95 10.41 3.37
CA PRO A 13 4.54 11.05 2.20
C PRO A 13 5.84 10.35 1.77
N SER A 14 6.25 10.59 0.52
CA SER A 14 7.48 10.03 -0.03
C SER A 14 8.70 10.39 0.83
N GLY A 15 9.47 9.39 1.26
CA GLY A 15 10.67 9.54 2.07
C GLY A 15 10.43 9.80 3.56
N VAL A 16 9.17 9.92 4.00
CA VAL A 16 8.83 10.01 5.43
C VAL A 16 8.78 8.61 6.02
N THR A 17 9.22 8.47 7.28
CA THR A 17 9.30 7.18 7.97
C THR A 17 8.38 7.08 9.17
N GLU A 18 7.88 5.87 9.41
CA GLU A 18 7.15 5.48 10.62
C GLU A 18 7.72 4.18 11.18
N ASP A 19 7.87 4.09 12.50
CA ASP A 19 8.37 2.89 13.18
C ASP A 19 7.21 2.07 13.74
N VAL A 20 7.18 0.77 13.40
CA VAL A 20 6.23 -0.20 13.91
C VAL A 20 6.92 -1.15 14.89
N VAL A 21 6.41 -1.22 16.12
CA VAL A 21 6.96 -2.09 17.17
C VAL A 21 6.17 -3.39 17.24
N VAL A 22 6.84 -4.51 16.97
CA VAL A 22 6.27 -5.86 17.04
C VAL A 22 6.79 -6.54 18.30
N THR A 23 5.88 -6.93 19.19
CA THR A 23 6.22 -7.75 20.36
C THR A 23 6.18 -9.23 19.97
N TYR A 24 7.20 -9.98 20.35
CA TYR A 24 7.27 -11.43 20.13
C TYR A 24 7.67 -12.17 21.41
N THR A 25 7.20 -13.41 21.50
CA THR A 25 7.49 -14.34 22.60
C THR A 25 8.33 -15.50 22.07
N MET A 26 9.39 -15.85 22.79
CA MET A 26 10.25 -16.98 22.47
C MET A 26 10.51 -17.81 23.72
N SER A 27 10.62 -19.13 23.59
CA SER A 27 10.99 -20.04 24.67
C SER A 27 12.06 -21.01 24.19
N ASP A 28 12.99 -21.35 25.05
CA ASP A 28 13.93 -22.44 24.82
C ASP A 28 13.35 -23.78 25.31
N GLU A 29 14.19 -24.81 25.39
CA GLU A 29 13.84 -26.17 25.80
C GLU A 29 13.35 -26.25 27.26
N THR A 30 13.61 -25.22 28.08
CA THR A 30 13.16 -25.12 29.46
C THR A 30 11.72 -24.59 29.59
N GLY A 31 11.13 -24.12 28.48
CA GLY A 31 9.71 -23.76 28.38
C GLY A 31 9.31 -22.44 29.02
N THR A 32 10.26 -21.68 29.58
CA THR A 32 9.95 -20.33 30.11
C THR A 32 9.91 -19.32 28.96
N PRO A 33 8.76 -18.67 28.69
CA PRO A 33 8.67 -17.68 27.61
C PRO A 33 9.32 -16.35 28.02
N ILE A 34 10.11 -15.80 27.11
CA ILE A 34 10.71 -14.46 27.18
C ILE A 34 10.02 -13.58 26.13
N THR A 35 9.68 -12.34 26.52
CA THR A 35 9.13 -11.33 25.63
C THR A 35 10.21 -10.36 25.17
N SER A 36 10.17 -9.96 23.90
CA SER A 36 11.05 -8.96 23.32
C SER A 36 10.32 -8.20 22.20
N THR A 37 10.91 -7.11 21.74
CA THR A 37 10.35 -6.24 20.69
C THR A 37 11.30 -6.12 19.50
N ALA A 38 10.73 -6.08 18.29
CA ALA A 38 11.42 -5.72 17.06
C ALA A 38 10.82 -4.42 16.51
N THR A 39 11.66 -3.50 16.04
CA THR A 39 11.23 -2.27 15.37
C THR A 39 11.37 -2.44 13.86
N ILE A 40 10.30 -2.13 13.13
CA ILE A 40 10.25 -2.14 11.67
C ILE A 40 10.07 -0.69 11.22
N THR A 41 11.04 -0.16 10.48
CA THR A 41 10.92 1.17 9.88
C THR A 41 10.25 1.06 8.51
N ILE A 42 9.13 1.76 8.35
CA ILE A 42 8.38 1.88 7.11
C ILE A 42 8.76 3.20 6.46
N THR A 43 9.16 3.17 5.19
CA THR A 43 9.42 4.38 4.40
C THR A 43 8.28 4.56 3.40
N GLY A 44 7.60 5.71 3.47
CA GLY A 44 6.55 6.07 2.53
C GLY A 44 7.10 6.23 1.12
N THR A 45 6.40 5.66 0.14
CA THR A 45 6.68 5.89 -1.28
C THR A 45 5.71 6.90 -1.90
N ASN A 46 4.50 7.04 -1.33
CA ASN A 46 3.41 7.88 -1.84
C ASN A 46 3.20 7.67 -3.34
N ASP A 47 2.65 6.52 -3.69
CA ASP A 47 2.44 6.10 -5.07
C ASP A 47 1.35 6.98 -5.73
N LEU A 48 1.60 7.47 -6.93
CA LEU A 48 0.65 8.32 -7.66
C LEU A 48 -0.51 7.49 -8.22
N PRO A 49 -1.74 8.04 -8.30
CA PRO A 49 -2.82 7.38 -9.02
C PRO A 49 -2.49 7.25 -10.50
N VAL A 50 -2.76 6.08 -11.08
CA VAL A 50 -2.63 5.84 -12.53
C VAL A 50 -4.03 5.91 -13.14
N ALA A 51 -4.27 6.90 -14.00
CA ALA A 51 -5.50 6.99 -14.78
C ALA A 51 -5.27 6.41 -16.18
N ASN A 52 -6.17 5.56 -16.67
CA ASN A 52 -6.16 5.17 -18.08
C ASN A 52 -6.81 6.26 -18.93
N VAL A 53 -6.29 6.47 -20.14
CA VAL A 53 -6.81 7.48 -21.06
C VAL A 53 -7.97 6.90 -21.85
N ASP A 54 -9.12 7.56 -21.77
CA ASP A 54 -10.23 7.28 -22.67
C ASP A 54 -9.94 7.88 -24.05
N THR A 55 -10.08 7.07 -25.11
CA THR A 55 -9.84 7.52 -26.48
C THR A 55 -11.08 7.31 -27.36
N GLY A 56 -11.32 8.25 -28.27
CA GLY A 56 -12.40 8.18 -29.24
C GLY A 56 -12.06 9.00 -30.47
N SER A 57 -12.36 8.48 -31.66
CA SER A 57 -12.20 9.19 -32.93
C SER A 57 -13.49 9.05 -33.73
N VAL A 58 -13.85 10.12 -34.43
CA VAL A 58 -15.06 10.15 -35.25
C VAL A 58 -14.85 11.05 -36.45
N ASP A 59 -15.36 10.63 -37.61
CA ASP A 59 -15.35 11.44 -38.83
C ASP A 59 -16.42 12.54 -38.75
N GLU A 60 -16.34 13.49 -39.69
CA GLU A 60 -17.32 14.57 -39.79
C GLU A 60 -18.75 14.03 -39.82
N ASN A 61 -19.66 14.74 -39.15
CA ASN A 61 -21.09 14.44 -39.08
C ASN A 61 -21.44 13.10 -38.40
N ASN A 62 -20.55 12.55 -37.59
CA ASN A 62 -20.79 11.35 -36.80
C ASN A 62 -20.64 11.64 -35.30
N SER A 63 -21.09 10.70 -34.45
CA SER A 63 -20.96 10.77 -32.98
C SER A 63 -20.09 9.64 -32.45
N VAL A 64 -19.25 9.93 -31.45
CA VAL A 64 -18.55 8.91 -30.65
C VAL A 64 -19.13 8.87 -29.25
N THR A 65 -19.41 7.67 -28.77
CA THR A 65 -19.73 7.42 -27.36
C THR A 65 -18.50 6.78 -26.72
N VAL A 66 -17.97 7.43 -25.70
CA VAL A 66 -16.83 6.94 -24.93
C VAL A 66 -17.37 6.50 -23.57
N ASP A 67 -17.20 5.22 -23.25
CA ASP A 67 -17.60 4.68 -21.94
C ASP A 67 -16.53 4.99 -20.90
N VAL A 68 -16.79 5.98 -20.05
CA VAL A 68 -15.88 6.41 -18.99
C VAL A 68 -15.76 5.40 -17.85
N LEU A 69 -16.60 4.36 -17.80
CA LEU A 69 -16.52 3.26 -16.82
C LEU A 69 -15.74 2.04 -17.35
N ALA A 70 -15.38 2.01 -18.64
CA ALA A 70 -14.60 0.94 -19.25
C ALA A 70 -13.07 1.11 -19.08
N ASN A 71 -12.66 2.12 -18.29
CA ASN A 71 -11.28 2.49 -17.91
C ASN A 71 -10.62 1.48 -16.97
#